data_AF-R1HNX1-F1
#
_entry.id   AF-R1HNX1-F1
#
_cell.length_a   1.000
_cell.length_b   1.000
_cell.length_c   1.000
_cell.angle_alpha   90.00
_cell.angle_beta   90.00
_cell.angle_gamma   90.00
#
_symmetry.space_group_name_H-M   'P 1'
#
loop_
_entity.id
_entity.type
_entity.pdbx_description
1 polymer ?
#
loop_
_entity_poly.entity_id
_entity_poly.type
_entity_poly.pdbx_seq_one_letter_code
_entity_poly.pdbx_strand_id
1 'polypeptide(L)'
;PAGWPVARELTLPVADPARGVACPMPEPPEPAPAGLDEAPGADQAASWEVVEDLLHDTVSLRLAGGNRIRPDTVPGGRHTLEVEQELVATAHRLDPGASTTTGRLTGTVDTATGAHLTVEVTVTATATTLDAHAKVVQDGASLLDRHWRG
;
A
#
# COMPACT_ATOMS: atom_id res chain seq x y z
N PRO A 1 -32.43 -2.08 14.77
CA PRO A 1 -31.20 -2.23 13.94
C PRO A 1 -30.01 -2.63 14.83
N ALA A 2 -29.53 -3.86 14.68
CA ALA A 2 -28.38 -4.37 15.44
C ALA A 2 -27.11 -3.70 14.90
N GLY A 3 -26.40 -2.97 15.77
CA GLY A 3 -25.15 -2.29 15.43
C GLY A 3 -24.02 -3.29 15.19
N TRP A 4 -23.13 -2.97 14.26
CA TRP A 4 -21.92 -3.74 14.02
C TRP A 4 -20.98 -3.65 15.22
N PRO A 5 -20.28 -4.72 15.60
CA PRO A 5 -19.35 -4.68 16.72
C PRO A 5 -18.16 -3.78 16.40
N VAL A 6 -17.92 -2.78 17.24
CA VAL A 6 -16.73 -1.94 17.21
C VAL A 6 -15.62 -2.72 17.92
N ALA A 7 -14.64 -3.24 17.17
CA ALA A 7 -13.44 -3.83 17.74
C ALA A 7 -12.57 -2.70 18.33
N ARG A 8 -12.49 -2.61 19.66
CA ARG A 8 -11.73 -1.57 20.38
C ARG A 8 -10.30 -1.97 20.71
N GLU A 9 -9.99 -3.26 20.58
CA GLU A 9 -8.63 -3.79 20.72
C GLU A 9 -8.40 -4.82 19.62
N LEU A 10 -7.27 -4.67 18.93
CA LEU A 10 -6.83 -5.60 17.89
C LEU A 10 -5.55 -6.26 18.40
N THR A 11 -5.71 -7.37 19.12
CA THR A 11 -4.57 -8.16 19.58
C THR A 11 -4.12 -9.04 18.43
N LEU A 12 -2.97 -8.71 17.84
CA LEU A 12 -2.34 -9.60 16.87
C LEU A 12 -2.06 -10.95 17.55
N PRO A 13 -2.35 -12.09 16.90
CA PRO A 13 -1.98 -13.38 17.45
C PRO A 13 -0.46 -13.42 17.61
N VAL A 14 0.01 -13.45 18.85
CA VAL A 14 1.41 -13.68 19.16
C VAL A 14 1.69 -15.13 18.80
N ALA A 15 2.49 -15.34 17.75
CA ALA A 15 2.95 -16.68 17.39
C ALA A 15 3.74 -17.25 18.58
N ASP A 16 3.24 -18.34 19.17
CA ASP A 16 3.95 -19.06 20.21
C ASP A 16 5.12 -19.83 19.55
N PRO A 17 6.39 -19.45 19.82
CA PRO A 17 7.53 -20.10 19.21
C PRO A 17 7.66 -21.58 19.61
N ALA A 18 7.02 -22.01 20.70
CA ALA A 18 6.98 -23.42 21.10
C ALA A 18 5.97 -24.25 20.29
N ARG A 19 5.08 -23.60 19.52
CA ARG A 19 4.06 -24.24 18.67
C ARG A 19 4.38 -24.17 17.18
N GLY A 20 5.49 -23.57 16.80
CA GLY A 20 5.95 -23.52 15.41
C GLY A 20 6.33 -24.92 14.92
N VAL A 21 5.80 -25.33 13.77
CA VAL A 21 6.35 -26.46 13.00
C VAL A 21 7.41 -25.87 12.08
N ALA A 22 8.63 -26.39 12.15
CA ALA A 22 9.70 -26.00 11.22
C ALA A 22 9.25 -26.32 9.79
N CYS A 23 8.95 -25.28 9.02
CA CYS A 23 8.71 -25.42 7.59
C CYS A 23 10.08 -25.40 6.91
N PRO A 24 10.50 -26.45 6.20
CA PRO A 24 11.74 -26.41 5.45
C PRO A 24 11.64 -25.27 4.44
N MET A 25 12.54 -24.29 4.57
CA MET A 25 12.69 -23.24 3.57
C MET A 25 13.04 -23.94 2.25
N PRO A 26 12.32 -23.70 1.14
CA PRO A 26 12.76 -24.22 -0.15
C PRO A 26 14.18 -23.71 -0.40
N GLU A 27 15.04 -24.63 -0.84
CA GLU A 27 16.43 -24.30 -1.17
C GLU A 27 16.40 -23.20 -2.24
N PRO A 28 17.10 -22.06 -2.03
CA PRO A 28 17.13 -21.00 -3.02
C PRO A 28 17.63 -21.60 -4.33
N PRO A 29 16.94 -21.35 -5.46
CA PRO A 29 17.39 -21.88 -6.74
C PRO A 29 18.82 -21.43 -7.00
N GLU A 30 19.66 -22.34 -7.50
CA GLU A 30 21.03 -22.02 -7.87
C GLU A 30 21.05 -20.78 -8.77
N PRO A 31 21.95 -19.81 -8.53
CA PRO A 31 22.03 -18.61 -9.35
C PRO A 31 22.31 -19.03 -10.79
N ALA A 32 21.35 -18.74 -11.68
CA ALA A 32 21.53 -18.94 -13.11
C ALA A 32 22.80 -18.20 -13.58
N PRO A 33 23.56 -18.78 -14.52
CA PRO A 33 24.79 -18.16 -15.01
C PRO A 33 24.52 -16.74 -15.51
N ALA A 34 25.36 -15.81 -15.05
CA ALA A 34 25.31 -14.38 -15.34
C ALA A 34 25.20 -14.13 -16.85
N GLY A 35 24.01 -13.72 -17.27
CA GLY A 35 23.64 -13.53 -18.65
C GLY A 35 22.36 -12.72 -18.81
N LEU A 36 22.13 -11.78 -17.88
CA LEU A 36 21.16 -10.71 -18.03
C LEU A 36 21.79 -9.46 -17.40
N ASP A 37 22.59 -8.75 -18.17
CA ASP A 37 22.65 -7.29 -18.05
C ASP A 37 21.27 -6.74 -18.47
N GLU A 38 20.21 -7.10 -17.74
CA GLU A 38 19.02 -6.28 -17.71
C GLU A 38 19.40 -5.09 -16.85
N ALA A 39 19.83 -4.02 -17.53
CA ALA A 39 19.75 -2.68 -16.96
C ALA A 39 18.40 -2.60 -16.24
N PRO A 40 18.35 -2.21 -14.95
CA PRO A 40 17.10 -2.11 -14.23
C PRO A 40 16.15 -1.29 -15.09
N GLY A 41 15.14 -1.97 -15.64
CA GLY A 41 14.05 -1.29 -16.32
C GLY A 41 13.56 -0.24 -15.33
N ALA A 42 13.30 0.97 -15.82
CA ALA A 42 12.85 2.09 -15.02
C ALA A 42 11.42 1.88 -14.46
N ASP A 43 11.15 0.70 -13.89
CA ASP A 43 10.12 0.48 -12.90
C ASP A 43 10.58 1.21 -11.64
N GLN A 44 9.76 2.16 -11.21
CA GLN A 44 10.09 3.12 -10.16
C GLN A 44 10.35 2.38 -8.85
N ALA A 45 11.63 2.12 -8.55
CA ALA A 45 12.06 1.49 -7.32
C ALA A 45 11.42 2.23 -6.14
N ALA A 46 10.87 1.47 -5.18
CA ALA A 46 10.30 2.04 -3.97
C ALA A 46 11.30 3.03 -3.35
N SER A 47 10.86 4.26 -3.19
CA SER A 47 11.62 5.37 -2.64
C SER A 47 11.17 5.65 -1.22
N TRP A 48 12.11 6.09 -0.40
CA TRP A 48 11.82 6.57 0.93
C TRP A 48 12.63 7.82 1.24
N GLU A 49 12.06 8.71 2.02
CA GLU A 49 12.66 9.97 2.42
C GLU A 49 12.29 10.26 3.87
N VAL A 50 13.26 10.72 4.66
CA VAL A 50 13.05 11.21 6.02
C VAL A 50 13.40 12.69 6.05
N VAL A 51 12.46 13.52 6.51
CA VAL A 51 12.63 14.96 6.66
C VAL A 51 12.47 15.33 8.13
N GLU A 52 13.47 15.98 8.69
CA GLU A 52 13.40 16.59 10.02
C GLU A 52 13.13 18.09 9.89
N ASP A 53 12.01 18.55 10.43
CA ASP A 53 11.66 19.96 10.50
C ASP A 53 11.92 20.49 11.91
N LEU A 54 13.02 21.23 12.06
CA LEU A 54 13.43 21.81 13.33
C LEU A 54 12.58 23.01 13.76
N LEU A 55 11.92 23.68 12.82
CA LEU A 55 11.07 24.84 13.14
C LEU A 55 9.77 24.39 13.81
N HIS A 56 9.22 23.26 13.35
CA HIS A 56 7.97 22.70 13.86
C HIS A 56 8.19 21.49 14.80
N ASP A 57 9.45 21.12 15.05
CA ASP A 57 9.88 19.95 15.84
C ASP A 57 9.18 18.65 15.41
N THR A 58 9.17 18.40 14.10
CA THR A 58 8.56 17.22 13.49
C THR A 58 9.57 16.36 12.74
N VAL A 59 9.27 15.08 12.64
CA VAL A 59 9.97 14.13 11.77
C VAL A 59 8.95 13.48 10.86
N SER A 60 9.18 13.56 9.55
CA SER A 60 8.30 12.95 8.55
C SER A 60 9.03 11.84 7.80
N LEU A 61 8.41 10.67 7.69
CA LEU A 61 8.81 9.58 6.80
C LEU A 61 7.84 9.55 5.62
N ARG A 62 8.37 9.61 4.41
CA ARG A 62 7.63 9.38 3.18
C ARG A 62 8.11 8.07 2.55
N LEU A 63 7.18 7.19 2.23
CA LEU A 63 7.38 5.98 1.45
C LEU A 63 6.56 6.11 0.18
N ALA A 64 7.15 5.96 -1.00
CA ALA A 64 6.43 6.02 -2.26
C ALA A 64 6.94 4.92 -3.19
N GLY A 65 6.04 4.23 -3.88
CA GLY A 65 6.42 3.21 -4.83
C GLY A 65 5.34 2.96 -5.87
N GLY A 66 5.75 2.45 -7.02
CA GLY A 66 4.88 2.01 -8.09
C GLY A 66 5.17 0.56 -8.44
N ASN A 67 4.14 -0.20 -8.78
CA ASN A 67 4.30 -1.52 -9.38
C ASN A 67 3.41 -1.59 -10.62
N ARG A 68 3.97 -2.10 -11.71
CA ARG A 68 3.22 -2.34 -12.93
C ARG A 68 3.37 -3.80 -13.34
N ILE A 69 2.25 -4.51 -13.37
CA ILE A 69 2.16 -5.86 -13.90
C ILE A 69 1.63 -5.75 -15.32
N ARG A 70 2.43 -6.21 -16.28
CA ARG A 70 2.06 -6.22 -17.69
C ARG A 70 1.54 -7.59 -18.12
N PRO A 71 0.75 -7.67 -19.20
CA PRO A 71 0.22 -8.93 -19.68
C PRO A 71 1.35 -9.93 -20.04
N ASP A 72 2.42 -9.46 -20.66
CA ASP A 72 3.56 -10.28 -21.07
C ASP A 72 4.37 -10.87 -19.89
N THR A 73 4.20 -10.35 -18.67
CA THR A 73 4.91 -10.84 -17.48
C THR A 73 4.14 -11.89 -16.67
N VAL A 74 2.90 -12.23 -17.06
CA VAL A 74 2.04 -13.18 -16.33
C VAL A 74 1.49 -14.29 -17.24
N PRO A 75 1.57 -15.58 -16.85
CA PRO A 75 0.94 -16.67 -17.59
C PRO A 75 -0.57 -16.42 -17.81
N GLY A 76 -0.98 -16.24 -19.07
CA GLY A 76 -2.36 -15.90 -19.46
C GLY A 76 -2.55 -14.46 -19.95
N GLY A 77 -1.55 -13.59 -19.73
CA GLY A 77 -1.27 -12.31 -20.37
C GLY A 77 -2.41 -11.52 -21.01
N ARG A 78 -3.40 -11.14 -20.20
CA ARG A 78 -4.60 -10.47 -20.68
C ARG A 78 -4.94 -9.16 -19.98
N HIS A 79 -4.34 -8.90 -18.83
CA HIS A 79 -4.69 -7.77 -17.99
C HIS A 79 -3.42 -6.97 -17.67
N THR A 80 -3.56 -5.65 -17.63
CA THR A 80 -2.52 -4.77 -17.09
C THR A 80 -3.02 -4.26 -15.75
N LEU A 81 -2.15 -4.28 -14.74
CA LEU A 81 -2.40 -3.67 -13.43
C LEU A 81 -1.26 -2.69 -13.16
N GLU A 82 -1.60 -1.47 -12.77
CA GLU A 82 -0.65 -0.48 -12.29
C GLU A 82 -1.12 0.02 -10.93
N VAL A 83 -0.21 0.04 -9.96
CA VAL A 83 -0.49 0.43 -8.58
C VAL A 83 0.57 1.42 -8.14
N GLU A 84 0.13 2.61 -7.76
CA GLU A 84 0.94 3.63 -7.12
C GLU A 84 0.52 3.74 -5.65
N GLN A 85 1.49 3.77 -4.76
CA GLN A 85 1.26 3.89 -3.33
C GLN A 85 2.18 4.95 -2.72
N GLU A 86 1.63 5.75 -1.82
CA GLU A 86 2.36 6.74 -1.06
C GLU A 86 1.88 6.71 0.39
N LEU A 87 2.82 6.66 1.34
CA LEU A 87 2.55 6.75 2.77
C LEU A 87 3.43 7.84 3.36
N VAL A 88 2.82 8.80 4.03
CA VAL A 88 3.51 9.86 4.76
C VAL A 88 3.12 9.76 6.23
N ALA A 89 4.10 9.55 7.10
CA ALA A 89 3.91 9.57 8.54
C ALA A 89 4.69 10.74 9.13
N THR A 90 4.02 11.62 9.87
CA THR A 90 4.62 12.79 10.52
C THR A 90 4.43 12.67 12.02
N ALA A 91 5.55 12.61 12.75
CA ALA A 91 5.59 12.60 14.20
C ALA A 91 5.91 14.00 14.73
N HIS A 92 5.11 14.47 15.71
CA HIS A 92 5.36 15.71 16.44
C HIS A 92 6.02 15.38 17.79
N ARG A 93 7.21 15.91 18.06
CA ARG A 93 7.96 15.56 19.28
C ARG A 93 7.36 16.17 20.54
N LEU A 94 6.87 17.41 20.47
CA LEU A 94 6.29 18.13 21.60
C LEU A 94 4.78 17.88 21.79
N ASP A 95 4.09 17.41 20.75
CA ASP A 95 2.67 17.06 20.80
C ASP A 95 2.41 15.76 20.03
N PRO A 96 2.67 14.59 20.64
CA PRO A 96 2.47 13.30 19.99
C PRO A 96 1.03 13.09 19.50
N GLY A 97 0.03 13.75 20.12
CA GLY A 97 -1.38 13.66 19.72
C GLY A 97 -1.67 14.30 18.37
N ALA A 98 -0.84 15.25 17.94
CA ALA A 98 -0.90 15.87 16.62
C ALA A 98 -0.22 15.04 15.51
N SER A 99 0.41 13.92 15.85
CA SER A 99 1.04 13.04 14.85
C SER A 99 0.01 12.47 13.88
N THR A 100 0.41 12.37 12.61
CA THR A 100 -0.48 11.93 11.53
C THR A 100 0.17 10.86 10.66
N THR A 101 -0.66 10.07 10.00
CA THR A 101 -0.24 9.13 8.96
C THR A 101 -1.25 9.22 7.84
N THR A 102 -0.78 9.55 6.64
CA THR A 102 -1.61 9.62 5.43
C THR A 102 -1.11 8.61 4.41
N GLY A 103 -1.98 7.68 4.02
CA GLY A 103 -1.76 6.72 2.94
C GLY A 103 -2.62 7.06 1.74
N ARG A 104 -2.04 6.98 0.54
CA ARG A 104 -2.73 7.10 -0.73
C ARG A 104 -2.37 5.88 -1.59
N LEU A 105 -3.39 5.31 -2.22
CA LEU A 105 -3.26 4.21 -3.17
C LEU A 105 -4.05 4.56 -4.42
N THR A 106 -3.40 4.53 -5.57
CA THR A 106 -4.05 4.60 -6.88
C THR A 106 -3.79 3.30 -7.60
N GLY A 107 -4.85 2.63 -8.07
CA GLY A 107 -4.76 1.42 -8.87
C GLY A 107 -5.49 1.60 -10.18
N THR A 108 -4.88 1.22 -11.30
CA THR A 108 -5.55 1.12 -12.60
C THR A 108 -5.47 -0.31 -13.12
N VAL A 109 -6.57 -0.77 -13.70
CA VAL A 109 -6.68 -2.10 -14.30
C VAL A 109 -7.25 -1.97 -15.70
N ASP A 110 -6.46 -2.40 -16.68
CA ASP A 110 -6.94 -2.61 -18.04
C ASP A 110 -7.23 -4.09 -18.24
N THR A 111 -8.48 -4.39 -18.61
CA THR A 111 -8.92 -5.77 -18.81
C THR A 111 -8.83 -6.20 -20.28
N ALA A 112 -8.68 -7.49 -20.54
CA ALA A 112 -8.74 -8.02 -21.91
C ALA A 112 -10.07 -7.76 -22.63
N THR A 113 -11.15 -7.50 -21.89
CA THR A 113 -12.44 -7.11 -22.46
C THR A 113 -12.51 -5.64 -22.89
N GLY A 114 -11.43 -4.88 -22.67
CA GLY A 114 -11.32 -3.46 -23.00
C GLY A 114 -11.85 -2.52 -21.93
N ALA A 115 -12.29 -3.04 -20.77
CA ALA A 115 -12.72 -2.21 -19.66
C ALA A 115 -11.51 -1.66 -18.90
N HIS A 116 -11.60 -0.39 -18.51
CA HIS A 116 -10.62 0.33 -17.71
C HIS A 116 -11.21 0.64 -16.33
N LEU A 117 -10.56 0.16 -15.26
CA LEU A 117 -10.95 0.46 -13.89
C LEU A 117 -9.89 1.36 -13.23
N THR A 118 -10.36 2.34 -12.48
CA THR A 118 -9.53 3.19 -11.61
C THR A 118 -10.03 3.06 -10.18
N VAL A 119 -9.11 2.83 -9.26
CA VAL A 119 -9.35 2.77 -7.82
C VAL A 119 -8.47 3.81 -7.16
N GLU A 120 -9.08 4.69 -6.38
CA GLU A 120 -8.38 5.69 -5.57
C GLU A 120 -8.78 5.49 -4.12
N VAL A 121 -7.80 5.37 -3.23
CA VAL A 121 -8.01 5.26 -1.79
C VAL A 121 -7.10 6.25 -1.10
N THR A 122 -7.67 7.03 -0.18
CA THR A 122 -6.91 7.90 0.73
C THR A 122 -7.32 7.56 2.15
N VAL A 123 -6.35 7.42 3.05
CA VAL A 123 -6.56 7.19 4.47
C VAL A 123 -5.69 8.17 5.25
N THR A 124 -6.29 8.93 6.15
CA THR A 124 -5.59 9.79 7.10
C THR A 124 -5.94 9.33 8.51
N ALA A 125 -4.92 8.97 9.28
CA ALA A 125 -5.01 8.59 10.67
C ALA A 125 -4.30 9.64 11.54
N THR A 126 -4.90 9.95 12.68
CA THR A 126 -4.26 10.67 13.79
C THR A 126 -4.25 9.77 15.02
N ALA A 127 -3.79 10.29 16.17
CA ALA A 127 -3.88 9.56 17.43
C ALA A 127 -5.32 9.18 17.85
N THR A 128 -6.33 9.89 17.34
CA THR A 128 -7.73 9.73 17.81
C THR A 128 -8.76 9.59 16.72
N THR A 129 -8.38 9.80 15.45
CA THR A 129 -9.31 9.79 14.32
C THR A 129 -8.77 8.99 13.15
N LEU A 130 -9.68 8.40 12.40
CA LEU A 130 -9.43 7.79 11.09
C LEU A 130 -10.41 8.40 10.08
N ASP A 131 -9.90 9.02 9.04
CA ASP A 131 -10.66 9.48 7.88
C ASP A 131 -10.21 8.68 6.66
N ALA A 132 -11.13 8.02 5.95
CA ALA A 132 -10.81 7.21 4.79
C ALA A 132 -11.79 7.49 3.66
N HIS A 133 -11.28 7.69 2.45
CA HIS A 133 -12.05 7.89 1.24
C HIS A 133 -11.65 6.85 0.20
N ALA A 134 -12.62 6.24 -0.47
CA ALA A 134 -12.37 5.34 -1.58
C ALA A 134 -13.33 5.60 -2.73
N LYS A 135 -12.77 5.62 -3.94
CA LYS A 135 -13.49 5.81 -5.18
C LYS A 135 -13.10 4.73 -6.18
N VAL A 136 -14.10 4.15 -6.84
CA VAL A 136 -13.93 3.16 -7.91
C VAL A 136 -14.69 3.64 -9.13
N VAL A 137 -13.99 3.76 -10.25
CA VAL A 137 -14.53 4.17 -11.54
C VAL A 137 -14.27 3.06 -12.54
N GLN A 138 -15.25 2.75 -13.38
CA GLN A 138 -15.07 1.90 -14.55
C GLN A 138 -15.51 2.65 -15.79
N ASP A 139 -14.64 2.73 -16.80
CA ASP A 139 -14.93 3.36 -18.10
C ASP A 139 -15.51 4.78 -17.94
N GLY A 140 -15.01 5.53 -16.95
CA GLY A 140 -15.47 6.88 -16.60
C GLY A 140 -16.73 6.95 -15.73
N ALA A 141 -17.44 5.84 -15.52
CA ALA A 141 -18.61 5.75 -14.66
C ALA A 141 -18.23 5.40 -13.22
N SER A 142 -18.67 6.21 -12.24
CA SER A 142 -18.44 5.93 -10.82
C SER A 142 -19.25 4.71 -10.37
N LEU A 143 -18.56 3.66 -9.94
CA LEU A 143 -19.17 2.46 -9.35
C LEU A 143 -19.30 2.59 -7.83
N LEU A 144 -18.31 3.22 -7.20
CA LEU A 144 -18.23 3.44 -5.76
C LEU A 144 -17.63 4.82 -5.50
N ASP A 145 -18.21 5.56 -4.58
CA ASP A 145 -17.60 6.73 -3.96
C ASP A 145 -18.07 6.77 -2.51
N ARG A 146 -17.14 6.51 -1.58
CA ARG A 146 -17.45 6.33 -0.16
C ARG A 146 -16.43 7.01 0.72
N HIS A 147 -16.95 7.55 1.81
CA HIS A 147 -16.19 8.24 2.83
C HIS A 147 -16.56 7.65 4.19
N TRP A 148 -15.53 7.34 4.98
CA TRP A 148 -15.64 6.82 6.34
C TRP A 148 -14.90 7.73 7.30
N ARG A 149 -15.48 7.92 8.47
CA ARG A 149 -14.88 8.65 9.60
C ARG A 149 -15.07 7.83 10.86
N GLY A 150 -14.01 7.70 11.65
CA GLY A 150 -13.95 6.93 12.89
C GLY A 150 -13.09 7.61 13.94
#